data_AF-A0A1E5JT04-F1
#
_entry.id   AF-A0A1E5JT04-F1
#
_cell.length_a   1.000
_cell.length_b   1.000
_cell.length_c   1.000
_cell.angle_alpha   90.00
_cell.angle_beta   90.00
_cell.angle_gamma   90.00
#
_symmetry.space_group_name_H-M   'P 1'
#
loop_
_entity.id
_entity.type
_entity.pdbx_description
1 polymer ?
#
loop_
_entity_poly.entity_id
_entity_poly.type
_entity_poly.pdbx_seq_one_letter_code
_entity_poly.pdbx_strand_id
1 'polypeptide(L)'
;MINWEKYRELFPVVNQQTYFMTAGGGALSKPALNAVNERYQSLASNGGRIFGDNIQLMETCREKIARLINAEKEHIAFIPSVSFGMNALAHSLPRNDSTLLVKNDFSSSILPWGNAGHSIKWADAAADIAEQLQQSDEKFSSIVASYVHYANGYKLNLEQIKELKKMLALLLMEPKVSVHSL
;
A
#
# COMPACT_ATOMS: atom_id res chain seq x y z
N MET A 1 -23.47 -10.93 -15.50
CA MET A 1 -22.22 -11.69 -15.26
C MET A 1 -21.05 -10.86 -15.79
N ILE A 2 -19.91 -10.83 -15.10
CA ILE A 2 -18.73 -10.06 -15.53
C ILE A 2 -18.14 -10.74 -16.78
N ASN A 3 -17.87 -9.96 -17.84
CA ASN A 3 -17.19 -10.45 -19.04
C ASN A 3 -15.67 -10.38 -18.84
N TRP A 4 -15.08 -11.48 -18.36
CA TRP A 4 -13.65 -11.56 -18.06
C TRP A 4 -12.74 -11.46 -19.28
N GLU A 5 -13.17 -11.97 -20.44
CA GLU A 5 -12.39 -11.91 -21.68
C GLU A 5 -12.13 -10.46 -22.11
N LYS A 6 -13.15 -9.60 -22.03
CA LYS A 6 -13.01 -8.16 -22.31
C LYS A 6 -11.94 -7.50 -21.44
N TYR A 7 -11.81 -7.89 -20.17
CA TYR A 7 -10.77 -7.33 -19.28
C TYR A 7 -9.41 -7.95 -19.53
N ARG A 8 -9.35 -9.26 -19.84
CA ARG A 8 -8.12 -9.97 -20.17
C ARG A 8 -7.44 -9.35 -21.40
N GLU A 9 -8.22 -8.96 -22.40
CA GLU A 9 -7.73 -8.26 -23.61
C GLU A 9 -7.02 -6.92 -23.33
N LEU A 10 -7.23 -6.31 -22.16
CA LEU A 10 -6.56 -5.08 -21.76
C LEU A 10 -5.08 -5.29 -21.43
N PHE A 11 -4.63 -6.53 -21.18
CA PHE A 11 -3.27 -6.82 -20.70
C PHE A 11 -2.47 -7.59 -21.75
N PRO A 12 -1.57 -6.94 -22.52
CA PRO A 12 -0.87 -7.60 -23.63
C PRO A 12 -0.04 -8.83 -23.23
N VAL A 13 0.46 -8.86 -21.98
CA VAL A 13 1.28 -9.95 -21.45
C VAL A 13 0.62 -11.32 -21.56
N VAL A 14 -0.71 -11.38 -21.48
CA VAL A 14 -1.48 -12.62 -21.47
C VAL A 14 -1.50 -13.33 -22.83
N ASN A 15 -1.15 -12.62 -23.91
CA ASN A 15 -1.04 -13.18 -25.25
C ASN A 15 0.37 -13.74 -25.54
N GLN A 16 1.35 -13.38 -24.72
CA GLN A 16 2.74 -13.79 -24.89
C GLN A 16 3.11 -14.94 -23.94
N GLN A 17 2.47 -15.01 -22.77
CA GLN A 17 2.79 -15.96 -21.74
C GLN A 17 1.64 -16.18 -20.75
N THR A 18 1.68 -17.33 -20.08
CA THR A 18 0.87 -17.57 -18.88
C THR A 18 1.48 -16.81 -17.70
N TYR A 19 0.80 -15.77 -17.23
CA TYR A 19 1.32 -14.84 -16.22
C TYR A 19 0.70 -15.07 -14.84
N PHE A 20 1.44 -15.72 -13.93
CA PHE A 20 1.04 -15.95 -12.53
C PHE A 20 1.83 -15.08 -11.52
N MET A 21 2.49 -14.01 -11.99
CA MET A 21 3.38 -13.18 -11.19
C MET A 21 2.79 -11.83 -10.75
N THR A 22 1.47 -11.66 -10.80
CA THR A 22 0.77 -10.40 -10.45
C THR A 22 1.17 -9.86 -9.07
N ALA A 23 1.39 -10.75 -8.09
CA ALA A 23 1.84 -10.36 -6.75
C ALA A 23 3.29 -9.84 -6.71
N GLY A 24 4.15 -10.30 -7.62
CA GLY A 24 5.53 -9.78 -7.77
C GLY A 24 5.58 -8.49 -8.58
N GLY A 25 4.72 -8.37 -9.60
CA GLY A 25 4.53 -7.16 -10.40
C GLY A 25 3.21 -7.21 -11.15
N GLY A 26 2.41 -6.15 -11.07
CA GLY A 26 1.14 -6.10 -11.78
C GLY A 26 1.34 -6.02 -13.30
N ALA A 27 0.52 -6.75 -14.07
CA ALA A 27 0.47 -6.57 -15.52
C ALA A 27 -0.05 -5.16 -15.85
N LEU A 28 0.63 -4.46 -16.76
CA LEU A 28 0.21 -3.12 -17.18
C LEU A 28 -0.89 -3.21 -18.25
N SER A 29 -2.00 -2.50 -18.03
CA SER A 29 -3.09 -2.45 -19.00
C SER A 29 -2.79 -1.47 -20.15
N LYS A 30 -3.34 -1.72 -21.34
CA LYS A 30 -3.21 -0.83 -22.50
C LYS A 30 -3.59 0.62 -22.19
N PRO A 31 -4.70 0.93 -21.50
CA PRO A 31 -5.04 2.32 -21.18
C PRO A 31 -4.01 2.99 -20.26
N ALA A 32 -3.47 2.27 -19.27
CA ALA A 32 -2.45 2.83 -18.39
C ALA A 32 -1.13 3.09 -19.13
N LEU A 33 -0.71 2.16 -20.00
CA LEU A 33 0.45 2.33 -20.85
C LEU A 33 0.31 3.55 -21.77
N ASN A 34 -0.84 3.71 -22.42
CA ASN A 34 -1.11 4.84 -23.31
C ASN A 34 -1.06 6.17 -22.55
N ALA A 35 -1.70 6.26 -21.38
CA ALA A 35 -1.69 7.48 -20.57
C ALA A 35 -0.27 7.90 -20.14
N VAL A 36 0.57 6.92 -19.79
CA VAL A 36 1.99 7.18 -19.47
C VAL A 36 2.74 7.69 -20.69
N ASN A 37 2.61 7.01 -21.85
CA ASN A 37 3.28 7.39 -23.08
C ASN A 37 2.90 8.81 -23.54
N GLU A 38 1.61 9.12 -23.57
CA GLU A 38 1.10 10.45 -23.93
C GLU A 38 1.65 11.53 -23.00
N ARG A 39 1.74 11.26 -21.69
CA ARG A 39 2.27 12.20 -20.71
C ARG A 39 3.75 12.49 -20.94
N TYR A 40 4.57 11.46 -21.16
CA TYR A 40 6.00 11.65 -21.43
C TYR A 40 6.27 12.32 -22.78
N GLN A 41 5.48 12.01 -23.82
CA GLN A 41 5.56 12.70 -25.11
C GLN A 41 5.24 14.20 -24.97
N SER A 42 4.20 14.53 -24.19
CA SER A 42 3.85 15.92 -23.91
C SER A 42 4.96 16.65 -23.16
N LEU A 43 5.57 16.02 -22.15
CA LEU A 43 6.72 16.57 -21.43
C LEU A 43 7.92 16.80 -22.35
N ALA A 44 8.24 15.83 -23.21
CA ALA A 44 9.35 15.94 -24.16
C ALA A 44 9.15 17.10 -25.16
N SER A 45 7.90 17.32 -25.58
CA SER A 45 7.57 18.34 -26.59
C SER A 45 7.43 19.74 -26.00
N ASN A 46 6.98 19.85 -24.74
CA ASN A 46 6.56 21.12 -24.15
C ASN A 46 7.39 21.54 -22.92
N GLY A 47 8.28 20.68 -22.43
CA GLY A 47 9.07 20.90 -21.22
C GLY A 47 8.21 21.27 -20.02
N GLY A 48 8.73 22.15 -19.16
CA GLY A 48 8.04 22.58 -17.93
C GLY A 48 6.71 23.31 -18.14
N ARG A 49 6.34 23.67 -19.38
CA ARG A 49 5.07 24.37 -19.67
C ARG A 49 3.84 23.58 -19.23
N ILE A 50 3.94 22.25 -19.19
CA ILE A 50 2.83 21.36 -18.77
C ILE A 50 2.69 21.24 -17.25
N PHE A 51 3.48 21.98 -16.45
CA PHE A 51 3.46 21.86 -14.99
C PHE A 51 2.06 22.09 -14.40
N GLY A 52 1.32 23.10 -14.89
CA GLY A 52 -0.05 23.35 -14.47
C GLY A 52 -0.99 22.17 -14.76
N ASP A 53 -0.90 21.60 -15.96
CA ASP A 53 -1.68 20.44 -16.39
C ASP A 53 -1.34 19.18 -15.56
N ASN A 54 -0.08 19.05 -15.13
CA ASN A 54 0.35 17.97 -14.24
C ASN A 54 -0.27 18.10 -12.84
N ILE A 55 -0.32 19.32 -12.29
CA ILE A 55 -0.97 19.58 -10.99
C ILE A 55 -2.46 19.23 -11.07
N GLN A 56 -3.16 19.69 -12.12
CA GLN A 56 -4.59 19.38 -12.31
C GLN A 56 -4.85 17.89 -12.48
N LEU A 57 -3.99 17.18 -13.25
CA LEU A 57 -4.09 15.74 -13.39
C LEU A 57 -3.89 15.04 -12.04
N MET A 58 -2.89 15.44 -11.26
CA MET A 58 -2.63 14.84 -9.94
C MET A 58 -3.84 14.99 -9.02
N GLU A 59 -4.48 16.16 -8.96
CA GLU A 59 -5.67 16.36 -8.14
C GLU A 59 -6.88 15.53 -8.63
N THR A 60 -7.05 15.41 -9.94
CA THR A 60 -8.08 14.52 -10.52
C THR A 60 -7.82 13.06 -10.14
N CYS A 61 -6.57 12.61 -10.19
CA CYS A 61 -6.20 11.26 -9.77
C CYS A 61 -6.41 11.07 -8.26
N ARG A 62 -6.07 12.07 -7.45
CA ARG A 62 -6.26 12.07 -6.00
C ARG A 62 -7.72 11.85 -5.63
N GLU A 63 -8.63 12.59 -6.28
CA GLU A 63 -10.07 12.45 -6.08
C GLU A 63 -10.63 11.09 -6.50
N LYS A 64 -10.11 10.52 -7.60
CA LYS A 64 -10.52 9.18 -8.05
C LYS A 64 -10.06 8.09 -7.08
N ILE A 65 -8.83 8.18 -6.60
CA ILE A 65 -8.27 7.23 -5.63
C ILE A 65 -8.99 7.34 -4.28
N ALA A 66 -9.21 8.57 -3.80
CA ALA A 66 -9.96 8.82 -2.57
C ALA A 66 -11.35 8.16 -2.62
N ARG A 67 -12.09 8.33 -3.73
CA ARG A 67 -13.37 7.65 -3.94
C ARG A 67 -13.25 6.13 -3.97
N LEU A 68 -12.21 5.58 -4.62
CA LEU A 68 -11.99 4.14 -4.71
C LEU A 68 -11.82 3.48 -3.35
N ILE A 69 -11.12 4.14 -2.42
CA ILE A 69 -10.83 3.60 -1.09
C ILE A 69 -11.70 4.20 0.02
N ASN A 70 -12.76 4.93 -0.34
CA ASN A 70 -13.66 5.61 0.59
C ASN A 70 -12.93 6.53 1.60
N ALA A 71 -12.03 7.37 1.10
CA ALA A 71 -11.26 8.36 1.86
C ALA A 71 -11.54 9.78 1.37
N GLU A 72 -11.12 10.78 2.15
CA GLU A 72 -11.05 12.18 1.73
C GLU A 72 -9.78 12.42 0.91
N LYS A 73 -9.83 13.31 -0.09
CA LYS A 73 -8.69 13.53 -0.98
C LYS A 73 -7.49 14.14 -0.26
N GLU A 74 -7.74 14.94 0.77
CA GLU A 74 -6.75 15.58 1.64
C GLU A 74 -5.90 14.55 2.40
N HIS A 75 -6.39 13.31 2.57
CA HIS A 75 -5.68 12.21 3.20
C HIS A 75 -4.87 11.33 2.21
N ILE A 76 -4.85 11.68 0.92
CA ILE A 76 -4.11 10.92 -0.09
C ILE A 76 -2.80 11.64 -0.40
N ALA A 77 -1.67 10.94 -0.31
CA ALA A 77 -0.36 11.43 -0.75
C ALA A 77 0.20 10.53 -1.87
N PHE A 78 0.81 11.13 -2.89
CA PHE A 78 1.54 10.39 -3.93
C PHE A 78 2.99 10.21 -3.51
N ILE A 79 3.41 8.95 -3.43
CA ILE A 79 4.77 8.56 -3.05
C ILE A 79 5.35 7.59 -4.09
N PRO A 80 6.68 7.52 -4.26
CA PRO A 80 7.29 6.68 -5.30
C PRO A 80 7.12 5.17 -5.08
N SER A 81 6.98 4.73 -3.82
CA SER A 81 6.83 3.32 -3.47
C SER A 81 6.37 3.15 -2.02
N VAL A 82 5.88 1.95 -1.67
CA VAL A 82 5.57 1.57 -0.29
C VAL A 82 6.82 1.68 0.61
N SER A 83 7.99 1.23 0.14
CA SER A 83 9.24 1.35 0.89
C SER A 83 9.62 2.79 1.23
N PHE A 84 9.41 3.73 0.30
CA PHE A 84 9.62 5.15 0.57
C PHE A 84 8.66 5.65 1.65
N GLY A 85 7.36 5.34 1.50
CA GLY A 85 6.35 5.71 2.49
C GLY A 85 6.66 5.16 3.88
N MET A 86 7.12 3.91 3.97
CA MET A 86 7.44 3.30 5.24
C MET A 86 8.63 3.95 5.94
N ASN A 87 9.70 4.25 5.19
CA ASN A 87 10.82 5.00 5.76
C ASN A 87 10.39 6.38 6.22
N ALA A 88 9.61 7.11 5.41
CA ALA A 88 9.10 8.42 5.80
C ALA A 88 8.29 8.34 7.11
N LEU A 89 7.40 7.35 7.25
CA LEU A 89 6.57 7.16 8.44
C LEU A 89 7.40 6.77 9.66
N ALA A 90 8.28 5.77 9.54
CA ALA A 90 9.15 5.34 10.63
C ALA A 90 10.04 6.47 11.16
N HIS A 91 10.55 7.34 10.28
CA HIS A 91 11.36 8.48 10.70
C HIS A 91 10.56 9.64 11.31
N SER A 92 9.29 9.81 10.91
CA SER A 92 8.45 10.94 11.33
C SER A 92 7.61 10.69 12.58
N LEU A 93 7.29 9.43 12.87
CA LEU A 93 6.44 9.07 14.01
C LEU A 93 7.23 9.09 15.34
N PRO A 94 6.55 9.42 16.46
CA PRO A 94 7.17 9.42 17.79
C PRO A 94 7.58 8.00 18.20
N ARG A 95 8.63 7.92 19.01
CA ARG A 95 9.28 6.65 19.44
C ARG A 95 9.01 6.33 20.92
N ASN A 96 7.98 6.93 21.48
CA ASN A 96 7.76 6.95 22.93
C ASN A 96 7.23 5.61 23.46
N ASP A 97 6.41 4.93 22.66
CA ASP A 97 5.85 3.60 22.97
C ASP A 97 6.28 2.58 21.90
N SER A 98 6.11 1.30 22.20
CA SER A 98 6.54 0.21 21.31
C SER A 98 5.79 0.18 19.97
N THR A 99 6.46 -0.30 18.94
CA THR A 99 5.90 -0.64 17.63
C THR A 99 5.72 -2.15 17.55
N LEU A 100 4.50 -2.61 17.29
CA LEU A 100 4.21 -4.03 17.04
C LEU A 100 4.40 -4.35 15.55
N LEU A 101 5.34 -5.24 15.24
CA LEU A 101 5.63 -5.74 13.90
C LEU A 101 5.27 -7.23 13.79
N VAL A 102 4.94 -7.70 12.59
CA VAL A 102 4.76 -9.12 12.30
C VAL A 102 6.06 -9.72 11.76
N LYS A 103 6.49 -10.87 12.31
CA LYS A 103 7.65 -11.60 11.77
C LYS A 103 7.35 -12.09 10.35
N ASN A 104 8.38 -12.12 9.50
CA ASN A 104 8.29 -12.57 8.11
C ASN A 104 7.30 -11.80 7.22
N ASP A 105 6.88 -10.59 7.64
CA ASP A 105 6.24 -9.63 6.74
C ASP A 105 7.26 -9.08 5.73
N PHE A 106 6.80 -8.30 4.76
CA PHE A 106 7.67 -7.75 3.72
C PHE A 106 8.75 -6.84 4.34
N SER A 107 9.97 -6.89 3.79
CA SER A 107 11.13 -6.20 4.36
C SER A 107 10.94 -4.68 4.46
N SER A 108 10.17 -4.10 3.53
CA SER A 108 9.78 -2.69 3.52
C SER A 108 8.98 -2.32 4.77
N SER A 109 8.16 -3.22 5.31
CA SER A 109 7.32 -3.03 6.50
C SER A 109 8.09 -3.20 7.81
N ILE A 110 9.21 -3.94 7.79
CA ILE A 110 9.95 -4.32 8.99
C ILE A 110 11.14 -3.39 9.24
N LEU A 111 12.08 -3.33 8.28
CA LEU A 111 13.39 -2.74 8.47
C LEU A 111 13.36 -1.25 8.87
N PRO A 112 12.45 -0.40 8.32
CA PRO A 112 12.50 1.03 8.60
C PRO A 112 12.31 1.39 10.07
N TRP A 113 11.52 0.63 10.82
CA TRP A 113 11.22 0.93 12.22
C TRP A 113 12.43 0.73 13.13
N GLY A 114 13.16 -0.37 12.92
CA GLY A 114 14.39 -0.64 13.66
C GLY A 114 15.48 0.36 13.30
N ASN A 115 15.65 0.64 12.01
CA ASN A 115 16.62 1.63 11.52
C ASN A 115 16.31 3.05 12.04
N ALA A 116 15.04 3.38 12.20
CA ALA A 116 14.62 4.65 12.79
C ALA A 116 14.72 4.66 14.32
N GLY A 117 15.05 3.56 14.99
CA GLY A 117 15.25 3.50 16.45
C GLY A 117 13.98 3.34 17.28
N HIS A 118 12.91 2.76 16.71
CA HIS A 118 11.72 2.39 17.49
C HIS A 118 11.98 1.18 18.39
N SER A 119 11.33 1.14 19.56
CA SER A 119 11.26 -0.08 20.37
C SER A 119 10.32 -1.06 19.68
N ILE A 120 10.79 -2.26 19.34
CA ILE A 120 10.01 -3.23 18.56
C ILE A 120 9.53 -4.37 19.44
N LYS A 121 8.26 -4.72 19.30
CA LYS A 121 7.72 -6.03 19.69
C LYS A 121 7.29 -6.79 18.46
N TRP A 122 7.32 -8.11 18.57
CA TRP A 122 7.03 -9.00 17.46
C TRP A 122 5.79 -9.84 17.75
N ALA A 123 4.91 -9.91 16.76
CA ALA A 123 3.93 -10.98 16.59
C ALA A 123 4.55 -12.08 15.73
N ASP A 124 4.35 -13.34 16.10
CA ASP A 124 4.86 -14.48 15.34
C ASP A 124 4.12 -14.64 13.99
N ALA A 125 2.82 -14.40 13.98
CA ALA A 125 1.99 -14.32 12.79
C ALA A 125 1.04 -13.11 12.81
N ALA A 126 0.56 -12.71 11.63
CA ALA A 126 -0.44 -11.64 11.51
C ALA A 126 -1.75 -11.97 12.24
N ALA A 127 -2.07 -13.26 12.42
CA ALA A 127 -3.22 -13.72 13.18
C ALA A 127 -3.11 -13.41 14.69
N ASP A 128 -1.89 -13.30 15.21
CA ASP A 128 -1.62 -13.19 16.65
C ASP A 128 -1.71 -11.74 17.13
N ILE A 129 -1.76 -10.76 16.21
CA ILE A 129 -1.77 -9.32 16.54
C ILE A 129 -2.90 -9.00 17.53
N ALA A 130 -4.12 -9.49 17.27
CA ALA A 130 -5.26 -9.17 18.12
C ALA A 130 -5.12 -9.73 19.54
N GLU A 131 -4.64 -10.98 19.66
CA GLU A 131 -4.36 -11.61 20.94
C GLU A 131 -3.27 -10.84 21.70
N GLN A 132 -2.19 -10.47 21.01
CA GLN A 132 -1.08 -9.73 21.60
C GLN A 132 -1.48 -8.33 22.08
N LEU A 133 -2.39 -7.65 21.36
CA LEU A 133 -2.96 -6.37 21.81
C LEU A 133 -3.86 -6.51 23.04
N GLN A 134 -4.52 -7.66 23.23
CA GLN A 134 -5.41 -7.89 24.38
C GLN A 134 -4.66 -8.34 25.64
N GLN A 135 -3.64 -9.17 25.47
CA GLN A 135 -2.95 -9.82 26.59
C GLN A 135 -1.71 -9.06 27.08
N SER A 136 -1.20 -8.12 26.29
CA SER A 136 0.02 -7.40 26.65
C SER A 136 -0.28 -6.16 27.50
N ASP A 137 0.47 -5.98 28.59
CA ASP A 137 0.52 -4.71 29.35
C ASP A 137 1.32 -3.61 28.61
N GLU A 138 1.91 -3.93 27.46
CA GLU A 138 2.70 -3.01 26.65
C GLU A 138 1.80 -1.95 25.99
N LYS A 139 2.23 -0.69 26.05
CA LYS A 139 1.63 0.36 25.22
C LYS A 139 2.26 0.31 23.84
N PHE A 140 1.40 0.23 22.83
CA PHE A 140 1.82 0.28 21.44
C PHE A 140 1.50 1.66 20.84
N SER A 141 2.49 2.38 20.35
CA SER A 141 2.28 3.59 19.55
C SER A 141 1.80 3.23 18.15
N SER A 142 2.38 2.18 17.57
CA SER A 142 2.14 1.77 16.18
C SER A 142 1.96 0.26 16.07
N ILE A 143 1.15 -0.16 15.10
CA ILE A 143 1.08 -1.55 14.63
C ILE A 143 1.38 -1.49 13.14
N VAL A 144 2.25 -2.37 12.66
CA VAL A 144 2.67 -2.41 11.27
C VAL A 144 2.54 -3.84 10.78
N ALA A 145 1.58 -4.03 9.88
CA ALA A 145 1.29 -5.32 9.28
C ALA A 145 0.68 -5.11 7.90
N SER A 146 0.97 -6.05 7.00
CA SER A 146 0.29 -6.15 5.71
C SER A 146 -1.17 -6.57 5.89
N TYR A 147 -2.10 -5.88 5.22
CA TYR A 147 -3.52 -6.27 5.22
C TYR A 147 -3.74 -7.67 4.66
N VAL A 148 -3.01 -8.02 3.60
CA VAL A 148 -2.87 -9.40 3.13
C VAL A 148 -1.40 -9.77 3.22
N HIS A 149 -1.08 -10.74 4.06
CA HIS A 149 0.28 -11.12 4.36
C HIS A 149 0.96 -11.73 3.14
N TYR A 150 2.10 -11.15 2.75
CA TYR A 150 2.78 -11.45 1.48
C TYR A 150 3.12 -12.95 1.32
N ALA A 151 3.58 -13.60 2.39
CA ALA A 151 4.12 -14.96 2.29
C ALA A 151 3.05 -16.07 2.24
N ASN A 152 1.85 -15.83 2.78
CA ASN A 152 0.85 -16.87 2.99
C ASN A 152 -0.59 -16.45 2.67
N GLY A 153 -0.82 -15.21 2.23
CA GLY A 153 -2.14 -14.71 1.85
C GLY A 153 -3.11 -14.48 3.01
N TYR A 154 -2.65 -14.55 4.27
CA TYR A 154 -3.52 -14.30 5.43
C TYR A 154 -4.08 -12.88 5.39
N LYS A 155 -5.40 -12.75 5.47
CA LYS A 155 -6.11 -11.47 5.45
C LYS A 155 -6.40 -11.01 6.88
N LEU A 156 -5.85 -9.87 7.27
CA LEU A 156 -6.01 -9.32 8.60
C LEU A 156 -7.44 -8.83 8.87
N ASN A 157 -7.96 -9.09 10.07
CA ASN A 157 -9.27 -8.60 10.50
C ASN A 157 -9.17 -7.17 11.02
N LEU A 158 -9.41 -6.19 10.16
CA LEU A 158 -9.24 -4.77 10.50
C LEU A 158 -10.25 -4.26 11.52
N GLU A 159 -11.48 -4.76 11.49
CA GLU A 159 -12.50 -4.33 12.46
C GLU A 159 -12.11 -4.75 13.88
N GLN A 160 -11.59 -5.97 14.03
CA GLN A 160 -11.06 -6.43 15.32
C GLN A 160 -9.90 -5.57 15.81
N ILE A 161 -8.94 -5.24 14.93
CA ILE A 161 -7.81 -4.37 15.30
C ILE A 161 -8.28 -2.96 15.69
N LYS A 162 -9.26 -2.42 14.97
CA LYS A 162 -9.86 -1.10 15.24
C LYS A 162 -10.58 -1.04 16.58
N GLU A 163 -11.29 -2.10 16.96
CA GLU A 163 -11.95 -2.20 18.27
C GLU A 163 -10.93 -2.20 19.41
N LEU A 164 -9.81 -2.90 19.23
CA LEU A 164 -8.75 -3.02 20.23
C LEU A 164 -7.87 -1.77 20.34
N LYS A 165 -7.73 -1.00 19.26
CA LYS A 165 -6.89 0.20 19.25
C LYS A 165 -7.58 1.36 18.52
N LYS A 166 -8.13 2.28 19.31
CA LYS A 166 -8.98 3.38 18.80
C LYS A 166 -8.29 4.45 17.95
N MET A 167 -6.95 4.57 17.92
CA MET A 167 -6.20 5.30 16.88
C MET A 167 -4.69 5.32 17.15
N LEU A 168 -3.96 4.47 16.43
CA LEU A 168 -2.83 4.77 15.53
C LEU A 168 -2.29 3.39 15.12
N ALA A 169 -2.99 2.76 14.19
CA ALA A 169 -2.55 1.53 13.55
C ALA A 169 -2.17 1.93 12.13
N LEU A 170 -0.88 1.92 11.80
CA LEU A 170 -0.46 2.06 10.43
C LEU A 170 -0.59 0.69 9.76
N LEU A 171 -1.81 0.38 9.36
CA LEU A 171 -2.08 -0.77 8.53
C LEU A 171 -1.60 -0.49 7.10
N LEU A 172 -0.78 -1.38 6.56
CA LEU A 172 -0.30 -1.27 5.19
C LEU A 172 -1.11 -2.15 4.27
N MET A 173 -1.73 -1.51 3.29
CA MET A 173 -2.20 -2.20 2.09
C MET A 173 -1.08 -2.17 1.06
N GLU A 174 -0.23 -3.20 1.03
CA GLU A 174 0.64 -3.42 -0.13
C GLU A 174 -0.27 -3.70 -1.35
N PRO A 175 -0.30 -2.84 -2.39
CA PRO A 175 -1.18 -3.02 -3.55
C PRO A 175 -0.85 -4.28 -4.34
N LYS A 176 0.35 -4.84 -4.14
CA LYS A 176 0.80 -6.09 -4.75
C LYS A 176 -0.17 -7.25 -4.51
N VAL A 177 -0.88 -7.25 -3.37
CA VAL A 177 -1.75 -8.38 -2.99
C VAL A 177 -3.19 -7.95 -2.70
N SER A 178 -3.45 -6.68 -2.36
CA SER A 178 -4.70 -6.31 -1.65
C SER A 178 -5.69 -5.39 -2.36
N VAL A 179 -5.27 -4.55 -3.32
CA VAL A 179 -6.19 -3.58 -3.95
C VAL A 179 -7.14 -4.25 -4.96
N HIS A 180 -6.82 -5.47 -5.41
CA HIS A 180 -7.66 -6.25 -6.33
C HIS A 180 -8.74 -7.10 -5.63
N SER A 181 -8.80 -7.07 -4.30
CA SER A 181 -9.71 -7.91 -3.48
C SER A 181 -10.65 -7.12 -2.56
N LEU A 182 -10.71 -5.79 -2.74
CA LEU A 182 -11.74 -4.89 -2.20
C LEU A 182 -12.89 -4.74 -3.21
#